data_AF-A0A9W5E843-F1
#
_entry.id   AF-A0A9W5E843-F1
#
_cell.length_a   1.000
_cell.length_b   1.000
_cell.length_c   1.000
_cell.angle_alpha   90.00
_cell.angle_beta   90.00
_cell.angle_gamma   90.00
#
_symmetry.space_group_name_H-M   'P 1'
#
loop_
_entity.id
_entity.type
_entity.pdbx_description
1 polymer ?
#
loop_
_entity_poly.entity_id
_entity_poly.type
_entity_poly.pdbx_seq_one_letter_code
_entity_poly.pdbx_strand_id
1 'polypeptide(L)' 'MKKITLTVKEVAELLGVSLTTVYSMARMDEIPHARIRGKILFHRPTIETWLINGATQDYEKVEA' A
#
# COMPACT_ATOMS: atom_id res chain seq x y z
N MET A 1 9.84 15.98 -13.95
CA MET A 1 9.52 15.85 -12.51
C MET A 1 9.01 14.44 -12.26
N LYS A 2 9.63 13.67 -11.34
CA LYS A 2 9.14 12.33 -10.99
C LYS A 2 7.86 12.47 -10.17
N LYS A 3 6.81 11.76 -10.58
CA LYS A 3 5.57 11.66 -9.82
C LYS A 3 5.86 10.84 -8.55
N ILE A 4 5.66 11.43 -7.37
CA ILE A 4 5.92 10.79 -6.08
C ILE A 4 4.72 9.93 -5.62
N THR A 5 3.57 10.11 -6.28
CA THR A 5 2.32 9.41 -5.97
C THR A 5 2.01 8.28 -6.94
N LEU A 6 1.59 7.15 -6.38
CA LEU A 6 1.07 5.99 -7.08
C LEU A 6 -0.46 6.01 -7.07
N THR A 7 -1.04 5.44 -8.11
CA THR A 7 -2.46 5.13 -8.24
C THR A 7 -2.74 3.74 -7.69
N VAL A 8 -4.02 3.41 -7.50
CA VAL A 8 -4.47 2.06 -7.12
C VAL A 8 -3.90 0.99 -8.07
N LYS A 9 -3.82 1.28 -9.37
CA LYS A 9 -3.26 0.36 -10.36
C LYS A 9 -1.76 0.13 -10.17
N GLU A 10 -0.99 1.19 -10.00
CA GLU A 10 0.45 1.09 -9.78
C GLU A 10 0.77 0.38 -8.45
N VAL A 11 -0.05 0.56 -7.41
CA VAL A 11 0.08 -0.18 -6.15
C VAL A 11 -0.29 -1.65 -6.30
N ALA A 12 -1.34 -1.97 -7.05
CA ALA A 12 -1.72 -3.35 -7.32
C ALA A 12 -0.61 -4.11 -8.07
N GLU A 13 -0.01 -3.47 -9.07
CA GLU A 13 1.15 -4.00 -9.80
C GLU A 13 2.38 -4.15 -8.88
N LEU A 14 2.64 -3.18 -8.01
CA LEU A 14 3.75 -3.23 -7.05
C LEU A 14 3.60 -4.36 -6.03
N LEU A 15 2.39 -4.58 -5.51
CA LEU A 15 2.10 -5.59 -4.50
C LEU A 15 1.77 -6.97 -5.08
N GLY A 16 1.57 -7.07 -6.40
CA GLY A 16 1.17 -8.33 -7.05
C GLY A 16 -0.26 -8.78 -6.71
N VAL A 17 -1.15 -7.86 -6.33
CA VAL A 17 -2.53 -8.16 -5.93
C VAL A 17 -3.55 -7.57 -6.92
N SER A 18 -4.82 -7.98 -6.81
CA SER A 18 -5.87 -7.44 -7.66
C SER A 18 -6.23 -5.99 -7.29
N LEU A 19 -6.74 -5.21 -8.25
CA LEU A 19 -7.26 -3.85 -7.99
C LEU A 19 -8.33 -3.86 -6.88
N THR A 20 -9.21 -4.86 -6.90
CA THR A 20 -10.26 -5.03 -5.90
C THR A 20 -9.68 -5.21 -4.50
N THR A 21 -8.61 -5.99 -4.38
CA THR A 21 -7.88 -6.16 -3.11
C THR A 21 -7.35 -4.83 -2.60
N VAL A 22 -6.72 -4.03 -3.46
CA VAL A 22 -6.22 -2.69 -3.06
C VAL A 22 -7.35 -1.76 -2.64
N TYR A 23 -8.50 -1.77 -3.34
CA TYR A 23 -9.67 -0.99 -2.92
C TYR A 23 -10.23 -1.46 -1.57
N SER A 24 -10.28 -2.76 -1.32
CA SER A 24 -10.70 -3.32 -0.04
C SER A 24 -9.74 -2.92 1.09
N MET A 25 -8.42 -3.07 0.88
CA MET A 25 -7.40 -2.65 1.85
C MET A 25 -7.48 -1.16 2.16
N ALA A 26 -7.67 -0.32 1.12
CA ALA A 26 -7.84 1.12 1.31
C ALA A 26 -9.15 1.44 2.06
N ARG A 27 -10.23 0.68 1.82
CA ARG A 27 -11.50 0.85 2.54
C ARG A 27 -11.42 0.40 4.00
N MET A 28 -10.58 -0.59 4.29
CA MET A 28 -10.37 -1.15 5.64
C MET A 28 -9.22 -0.45 6.40
N ASP A 29 -8.64 0.62 5.83
CA ASP A 29 -7.50 1.36 6.39
C ASP A 29 -6.25 0.49 6.65
N GLU A 30 -6.10 -0.64 5.95
CA GLU A 30 -4.96 -1.57 6.07
C GLU A 30 -3.70 -1.07 5.37
N ILE A 31 -3.86 -0.19 4.37
CA ILE A 31 -2.78 0.38 3.57
C ILE A 31 -2.77 1.91 3.68
N PRO A 32 -1.59 2.54 3.86
CA PRO A 32 -1.49 4.00 3.94
C PRO A 32 -1.90 4.65 2.62
N HIS A 33 -2.97 5.43 2.64
CA HIS A 33 -3.53 6.05 1.44
C HIS A 33 -4.01 7.48 1.72
N ALA A 34 -4.11 8.28 0.65
CA ALA A 34 -4.62 9.64 0.68
C ALA A 34 -5.81 9.77 -0.28
N ARG A 35 -6.94 10.27 0.22
CA ARG A 35 -8.13 10.53 -0.60
C ARG A 35 -8.21 12.01 -0.97
N ILE A 36 -8.01 12.32 -2.26
CA ILE A 36 -8.00 13.69 -2.77
C ILE A 36 -9.06 13.81 -3.88
N ARG A 37 -10.10 14.62 -3.63
CA ARG A 37 -11.21 14.90 -4.57
C ARG A 37 -11.79 13.63 -5.23
N GLY A 38 -11.98 12.58 -4.44
CA GLY A 38 -12.56 11.30 -4.91
C GLY A 38 -11.56 10.32 -5.53
N LYS A 39 -10.28 10.67 -5.61
CA LYS A 39 -9.20 9.75 -6.03
C LYS A 39 -8.45 9.22 -4.83
N ILE A 40 -8.05 7.95 -4.89
CA ILE A 40 -7.12 7.35 -3.93
C ILE A 40 -5.72 7.42 -4.51
N LEU A 41 -4.82 8.05 -3.78
CA LEU A 41 -3.42 8.21 -4.12
C LEU A 41 -2.56 7.66 -3.00
N PHE A 42 -1.40 7.13 -3.36
CA PHE A 42 -0.47 6.53 -2.43
C PHE A 42 0.88 7.21 -2.57
N HIS A 43 1.48 7.60 -1.46
CA HIS A 43 2.82 8.17 -1.48
C HIS A 43 3.83 7.01 -1.57
N ARG A 44 4.62 6.95 -2.65
CA ARG A 44 5.54 5.81 -2.90
C ARG A 44 6.44 5.49 -1.69
N PRO A 45 7.18 6.46 -1.10
CA PRO A 45 8.03 6.19 0.06
C PRO A 45 7.26 5.60 1.25
N THR A 46 6.01 6.01 1.43
CA THR A 46 5.17 5.54 2.52
C THR A 46 4.74 4.09 2.32
N ILE A 47 4.38 3.71 1.08
CA ILE A 47 4.06 2.31 0.76
C ILE A 47 5.29 1.42 0.88
N GLU A 48 6.44 1.86 0.39
CA GLU A 48 7.69 1.10 0.51
C GLU A 48 8.07 0.90 1.98
N THR A 49 7.96 1.95 2.81
CA THR A 49 8.22 1.85 4.26
C THR A 49 7.20 0.94 4.95
N TRP A 50 5.92 1.04 4.61
CA TRP A 50 4.87 0.17 5.13
C TRP A 50 5.11 -1.29 4.78
N LEU A 51 5.55 -1.58 3.55
CA LEU A 51 5.85 -2.95 3.11
C LEU A 51 7.01 -3.56 3.91
N ILE A 52 8.07 -2.77 4.16
CA ILE A 52 9.22 -3.20 4.97
C ILE A 52 8.78 -3.47 6.42
N ASN A 53 8.02 -2.54 7.01
CA ASN A 53 7.59 -2.66 8.40
C ASN A 53 6.54 -3.78 8.60
N GLY A 54 5.63 -3.95 7.65
CA GLY A 54 4.61 -5.00 7.65
C GLY A 54 5.19 -6.40 7.49
N ALA A 55 6.19 -6.57 6.61
CA ALA A 55 6.90 -7.84 6.45
C ALA A 55 7.68 -8.26 7.72
N THR A 56 8.03 -7.31 8.58
CA THR A 56 8.74 -7.59 9.83
C THR A 56 7.80 -8.18 10.90
N GLN A 57 6.50 -7.86 10.87
CA GLN A 57 5.54 -8.40 11.86
C GLN A 57 5.29 -9.90 11.74
N ASP A 58 5.50 -10.49 10.55
CA ASP A 58 5.36 -11.93 10.35
C ASP A 58 6.65 -12.72 10.63
N TYR A 59 7.81 -12.07 10.62
CA TYR A 59 9.10 -12.72 10.87
C TYR A 59 9.41 -12.92 12.37
N GLU A 60 8.78 -12.15 13.27
CA GLU A 60 8.91 -12.35 14.73
C GLU A 60 8.01 -13.48 15.28
N LYS A 61 7.07 -14.00 14.49
CA LYS A 61 6.19 -15.12 14.90
C LYS A 61 6.76 -16.51 14.61
N VAL A 62 7.93 -16.61 13.97
CA VAL A 62 8.58 -17.91 13.68
C VAL A 62 9.62 -18.31 14.72
N GLU A 63 9.85 -17.50 15.76
CA GLU A 63 10.80 -17.78 16.86
C GLU A 63 10.18 -17.64 18.26
N ALA A 64 8.97 -18.15 18.47
CA ALA A 64 8.38 -18.32 19.81
C ALA A 64 7.93 -19.76 20.05
#